data_AF-A0A1H6HWH1-F1
#
_entry.id   AF-A0A1H6HWH1-F1
#
_cell.length_a   1.000
_cell.length_b   1.000
_cell.length_c   1.000
_cell.angle_alpha   90.00
_cell.angle_beta   90.00
_cell.angle_gamma   90.00
#
_symmetry.space_group_name_H-M   'P 1'
#
loop_
_entity.id
_entity.type
_entity.pdbx_description
1 polymer ?
#
loop_
_entity_poly.entity_id
_entity_poly.type
_entity_poly.pdbx_seq_one_letter_code
_entity_poly.pdbx_strand_id
1 'polypeptide(L)' 'MSRSDDGRERANTAAGDGTDTETETEWRFGIDDVGPDGIVEETSPGEGPIEPEAIEPMHAVFVALGVVLTVGLLATAL' A
#
# COMPACT_ATOMS: atom_id res chain seq x y z
N MET A 1 7.20 10.19 -38.95
CA MET A 1 7.33 9.20 -37.86
C MET A 1 8.57 9.52 -37.04
N SER A 2 8.58 9.03 -35.79
CA SER A 2 9.68 9.01 -34.80
C SER A 2 9.72 10.17 -33.81
N ARG A 3 8.93 10.02 -32.75
CA ARG A 3 9.13 10.67 -31.44
C ARG A 3 9.79 9.60 -30.58
N SER A 4 11.09 9.72 -30.36
CA SER A 4 11.90 8.71 -29.67
C SER A 4 11.77 8.79 -28.15
N ASP A 5 11.89 7.63 -27.53
CA ASP A 5 11.70 7.24 -26.13
C ASP A 5 12.71 7.85 -25.11
N ASP A 6 13.00 9.15 -25.14
CA ASP A 6 13.99 9.76 -24.21
C ASP A 6 13.49 9.95 -22.75
N GLY A 7 12.26 9.53 -22.45
CA GLY A 7 11.62 9.77 -21.15
C GLY A 7 11.86 8.69 -20.08
N ARG A 8 12.22 7.46 -20.48
CA ARG A 8 12.34 6.33 -19.53
C ARG A 8 13.71 6.21 -18.89
N GLU A 9 14.76 6.71 -19.53
CA GLU A 9 16.13 6.56 -19.04
C GLU A 9 16.45 7.44 -17.84
N ARG A 10 15.75 8.57 -17.67
CA ARG A 10 16.00 9.50 -16.56
C ARG A 10 15.48 9.02 -15.20
N ALA A 11 14.58 8.05 -15.16
CA ALA A 11 14.07 7.52 -13.90
C ALA A 11 15.08 6.60 -13.19
N ASN A 12 16.12 6.11 -13.89
CA ASN A 12 17.09 5.16 -13.35
C ASN A 12 18.48 5.78 -13.04
N THR A 13 18.66 7.10 -13.22
CA THR A 13 19.96 7.78 -13.05
C THR A 13 19.96 8.70 -11.83
N ALA A 14 19.45 8.23 -10.70
CA ALA A 14 19.61 8.90 -9.40
C ALA A 14 20.67 8.22 -8.50
N ALA A 15 21.45 7.28 -9.05
CA ALA A 15 22.57 6.65 -8.35
C ALA A 15 23.91 7.20 -8.89
N GLY A 16 24.21 8.46 -8.60
CA GLY A 16 25.51 9.01 -8.97
C GLY A 16 25.62 10.52 -8.84
N ASP A 17 26.29 10.92 -7.75
CA ASP A 17 26.87 12.24 -7.50
C ASP A 17 25.92 13.31 -6.91
N GLY A 18 26.24 13.73 -5.69
CA GLY A 18 25.57 14.85 -5.04
C GLY A 18 25.43 14.69 -3.53
N THR A 19 26.30 15.36 -2.79
CA THR A 19 26.15 15.59 -1.36
C THR A 19 24.97 16.53 -1.14
N ASP A 20 23.76 16.01 -0.96
CA ASP A 20 22.59 16.81 -0.59
C ASP A 20 21.89 16.21 0.63
N THR A 21 22.13 16.90 1.73
CA THR A 21 21.33 17.03 2.95
C THR A 21 19.84 17.11 2.61
N GLU A 22 19.05 16.05 2.74
CA GLU A 22 17.62 16.10 3.10
C GLU A 22 17.19 14.64 3.35
N THR A 23 16.56 14.37 4.49
CA THR A 23 15.84 13.12 4.81
C THR A 23 14.62 12.97 3.90
N GLU A 24 14.83 12.72 2.62
CA GLU A 24 13.79 12.22 1.74
C GLU A 24 13.65 10.73 2.06
N THR A 25 12.43 10.31 2.40
CA THR A 25 12.08 8.94 2.76
C THR A 25 12.36 8.02 1.56
N GLU A 26 13.62 7.62 1.42
CA GLU A 26 14.03 6.62 0.44
C GLU A 26 13.25 5.35 0.79
N TRP A 27 12.42 4.91 -0.15
CA TRP A 27 11.64 3.70 0.02
C TRP A 27 12.62 2.59 0.37
N ARG A 28 12.27 1.83 1.41
CA ARG A 28 13.19 0.87 2.03
C ARG A 28 13.70 -0.20 1.07
N PHE A 29 13.04 -0.36 -0.08
CA PHE A 29 13.37 -1.30 -1.16
C PHE A 29 13.18 -0.61 -2.52
N GLY A 30 14.10 -0.86 -3.46
CA GLY A 30 13.93 -0.48 -4.86
C GLY A 30 12.90 -1.35 -5.56
N ILE A 31 12.37 -0.87 -6.70
CA ILE A 31 11.38 -1.63 -7.49
C ILE A 31 11.97 -2.93 -8.08
N ASP A 32 13.27 -2.95 -8.35
CA ASP A 32 14.00 -4.13 -8.85
C ASP A 32 14.33 -5.13 -7.73
N ASP A 33 14.24 -4.70 -6.47
CA ASP A 33 14.48 -5.56 -5.30
C ASP A 33 13.24 -6.36 -4.89
N VAL A 34 12.07 -6.05 -5.44
CA VAL A 34 10.80 -6.73 -5.16
C VAL A 34 10.31 -7.49 -6.39
N GLY A 35 9.87 -8.74 -6.19
CA GLY A 35 9.24 -9.53 -7.25
C GLY A 35 7.93 -8.89 -7.75
N PRO A 36 7.32 -9.40 -8.85
CA PRO A 36 6.02 -8.93 -9.35
C PRO A 36 4.87 -9.09 -8.34
N ASP A 37 5.10 -9.88 -7.29
CA ASP A 37 4.26 -10.12 -6.12
C ASP A 37 4.63 -9.24 -4.90
N GLY A 38 5.68 -8.43 -4.98
CA GLY A 38 6.09 -7.48 -3.94
C GLY A 38 6.83 -8.10 -2.76
N ILE A 39 7.31 -9.35 -2.89
CA ILE A 39 7.89 -10.13 -1.79
C ILE A 39 9.41 -10.20 -1.97
N VAL A 40 10.17 -9.96 -0.89
CA VAL A 40 11.62 -10.16 -0.83
C VAL A 40 11.92 -11.54 -0.24
N GLU A 41 12.80 -12.32 -0.90
CA GLU A 41 13.10 -13.73 -0.60
C GLU A 41 13.76 -13.96 0.78
N GLU A 42 14.20 -12.91 1.50
CA GLU A 42 14.99 -13.04 2.73
C GLU A 42 14.42 -12.33 3.98
N THR A 43 13.17 -11.83 3.97
CA THR A 43 12.59 -11.17 5.16
C THR A 43 11.09 -11.40 5.37
N SER A 44 10.51 -12.55 4.98
CA SER A 44 9.11 -12.82 5.37
C SER A 44 9.05 -13.01 6.89
N PRO A 45 8.49 -12.07 7.67
CA PRO A 45 8.37 -12.25 9.11
C PRO A 45 7.24 -13.25 9.33
N GLY A 46 7.58 -14.51 9.64
CA GLY A 46 6.61 -15.54 9.96
C GLY A 46 5.95 -16.15 8.73
N GLU A 47 6.01 -17.47 8.65
CA GLU A 47 5.50 -18.27 7.55
C GLU A 47 3.95 -18.25 7.53
N GLY A 48 3.35 -17.51 6.59
CA GLY A 48 1.91 -17.58 6.30
C GLY A 48 1.33 -16.24 5.81
N PRO A 49 0.21 -16.25 5.06
CA PRO A 49 -0.61 -15.06 4.89
C PRO A 49 -0.91 -14.46 6.27
N ILE A 50 -0.85 -13.14 6.41
CA ILE A 50 -1.24 -12.47 7.66
C ILE A 50 -2.67 -12.89 8.00
N GLU A 51 -2.83 -13.69 9.06
CA GLU A 51 -4.18 -14.04 9.52
C GLU A 51 -4.88 -12.76 10.01
N PRO A 52 -6.13 -12.50 9.60
CA PRO A 52 -6.86 -11.36 10.12
C PRO A 52 -6.98 -11.51 11.63
N GLU A 53 -6.69 -10.42 12.33
CA GLU A 53 -6.89 -10.38 13.78
C GLU A 53 -8.36 -10.63 14.14
N ALA A 54 -8.57 -11.21 15.32
CA ALA A 54 -9.92 -11.41 15.83
C ALA A 54 -10.59 -10.05 16.06
N ILE A 55 -11.81 -9.89 15.55
CA ILE A 55 -12.58 -8.67 15.71
C ILE A 55 -12.94 -8.49 17.19
N GLU A 56 -12.54 -7.37 17.78
CA GLU A 56 -12.97 -7.02 19.14
C GLU A 56 -14.49 -6.77 19.18
N PRO A 57 -15.21 -7.21 20.23
CA PRO A 57 -16.66 -7.06 20.32
C PRO A 57 -17.15 -5.62 20.13
N MET A 58 -16.38 -4.63 20.57
CA MET A 58 -16.73 -3.22 20.42
C MET A 58 -16.78 -2.78 18.96
N HIS A 59 -15.82 -3.20 18.14
CA HIS A 59 -15.80 -2.91 16.71
C HIS A 59 -17.01 -3.53 16.00
N ALA A 60 -17.36 -4.78 16.34
CA ALA A 60 -18.54 -5.45 15.78
C ALA A 60 -19.85 -4.69 16.10
N VAL A 61 -19.97 -4.16 17.32
CA VAL A 61 -21.12 -3.34 17.74
C VAL A 61 -21.23 -2.06 16.91
N PHE A 62 -20.12 -1.36 16.65
CA PHE A 62 -20.14 -0.15 15.83
C PHE A 62 -20.59 -0.42 14.38
N VAL A 63 -20.11 -1.52 13.78
CA VAL A 63 -20.56 -1.93 12.44
C VAL A 63 -22.05 -2.25 12.45
N ALA A 64 -22.51 -3.04 13.43
CA ALA A 64 -23.94 -3.38 13.56
C ALA A 64 -24.81 -2.13 13.72
N LEU A 65 -24.37 -1.16 14.54
CA LEU A 65 -25.07 0.11 14.72
C LEU A 65 -25.18 0.90 13.41
N GLY A 66 -24.09 0.99 12.63
CA GLY A 66 -24.10 1.64 11.33
C GLY A 66 -25.06 1.00 10.34
N VAL A 67 -25.10 -0.35 10.31
CA VAL A 67 -26.03 -1.10 9.47
C VAL A 67 -27.49 -0.83 9.88
N VAL A 68 -27.81 -0.93 11.18
CA VAL A 68 -29.15 -0.67 11.69
C VAL A 68 -29.63 0.75 11.37
N LEU A 69 -28.76 1.75 11.57
CA LEU A 69 -29.08 3.14 11.25
C LEU A 69 -29.33 3.32 9.75
N THR A 70 -28.46 2.77 8.90
CA THR A 70 -28.59 2.90 7.44
C THR A 70 -29.89 2.26 6.94
N VAL A 71 -30.16 1.02 7.35
CA VAL A 71 -31.40 0.31 6.99
C VAL A 71 -32.63 1.05 7.54
N GLY A 72 -32.57 1.52 8.78
CA GLY A 72 -33.64 2.29 9.40
C GLY A 72 -33.95 3.56 8.61
N LEU A 73 -32.93 4.33 8.23
CA LEU A 73 -33.09 5.53 7.42
C LEU A 73 -33.74 5.20 6.07
N LEU A 74 -33.25 4.18 5.36
CA LEU A 74 -33.82 3.76 4.07
C LEU A 74 -35.28 3.31 4.20
N ALA A 75 -35.63 2.59 5.26
CA ALA A 75 -37.00 2.16 5.50
C ALA A 75 -37.95 3.32 5.83
N THR A 76 -37.47 4.37 6.50
CA THR A 76 -38.28 5.56 6.83
C THR A 76 -38.33 6.60 5.72
N ALA A 77 -37.36 6.60 4.81
CA ALA A 77 -37.26 7.57 3.72
C ALA A 77 -38.03 7.15 2.45
N LEU A 78 -38.53 5.91 2.40
CA LEU A 78 -39.34 5.36 1.31
C LEU A 78 -40.84 5.60 1.52
#